data_AF-A0A7S8IR99-F1
#
_entry.id   AF-A0A7S8IR99-F1
#
_cell.length_a   1.000
_cell.length_b   1.000
_cell.length_c   1.000
_cell.angle_alpha   90.00
_cell.angle_beta   90.00
_cell.angle_gamma   90.00
#
_symmetry.space_group_name_H-M   'P 1'
#
loop_
_entity.id
_entity.type
_entity.pdbx_description
1 polymer ?
#
loop_
_entity_poly.entity_id
_entity_poly.type
_entity_poly.pdbx_seq_one_letter_code
_entity_poly.pdbx_strand_id
1 'polypeptide(L)'
;MPSMSEMEFALTVTHNAFQRWTVRCMTAAGYPGLTHLDVLLLHATNHRGREKTQADLCTMFNIEDTHLATYSIKKLESMGLVETGRRGKEKTVRVTQSGAAACERYHELREALLVSSIKTIGLDEEAVRSLAALMRALSGQYDQAARGAVSI
;
A
#
# COMPACT_ATOMS: atom_id res chain seq x y z
N MET A 1 28.84 4.92 -2.23
CA MET A 1 28.45 6.15 -1.51
C MET A 1 27.92 5.72 -0.14
N PRO A 2 28.62 5.98 0.97
CA PRO A 2 28.21 5.50 2.31
C PRO A 2 26.79 5.92 2.71
N SER A 3 26.40 7.14 2.36
CA SER A 3 25.05 7.67 2.57
C SER A 3 23.93 6.84 1.91
N MET A 4 24.24 6.14 0.81
CA MET A 4 23.27 5.26 0.14
C MET A 4 22.97 4.03 1.00
N SER A 5 23.99 3.42 1.60
CA SER A 5 23.84 2.25 2.45
C SER A 5 23.11 2.58 3.76
N GLU A 6 23.41 3.73 4.37
CA GLU A 6 22.68 4.22 5.54
C GLU A 6 21.20 4.45 5.23
N MET A 7 20.91 5.05 4.06
CA MET A 7 19.55 5.26 3.61
C MET A 7 18.82 3.93 3.30
N GLU A 8 19.47 2.94 2.68
CA GLU A 8 18.89 1.61 2.44
C GLU A 8 18.55 0.86 3.72
N PHE A 9 19.42 0.99 4.72
CA PHE A 9 19.15 0.47 6.06
C PHE A 9 17.93 1.17 6.68
N ALA A 10 17.88 2.50 6.63
CA ALA A 10 16.74 3.27 7.12
C ALA A 10 15.44 2.91 6.39
N LEU A 11 15.49 2.72 5.07
CA LEU A 11 14.36 2.26 4.26
C LEU A 11 13.86 0.90 4.74
N THR A 12 14.76 -0.05 5.00
CA THR A 12 14.41 -1.40 5.45
C THR A 12 13.68 -1.35 6.81
N VAL A 13 14.25 -0.65 7.80
CA VAL A 13 13.66 -0.56 9.13
C VAL A 13 12.33 0.19 9.10
N THR A 14 12.25 1.29 8.33
CA THR A 14 11.04 2.10 8.17
C THR A 14 9.94 1.32 7.45
N HIS A 15 10.28 0.57 6.40
CA HIS A 15 9.34 -0.30 5.70
C HIS A 15 8.73 -1.34 6.65
N ASN A 16 9.56 -2.01 7.45
CA ASN A 16 9.09 -2.98 8.44
C ASN A 16 8.16 -2.33 9.48
N ALA A 17 8.48 -1.12 9.95
CA ALA A 17 7.62 -0.37 10.87
C ALA A 17 6.29 0.03 10.21
N PHE A 18 6.33 0.51 8.96
CA PHE A 18 5.16 0.90 8.18
C PHE A 18 4.21 -0.28 7.91
N GLN A 19 4.76 -1.45 7.56
CA GLN A 19 3.96 -2.66 7.37
C GLN A 19 3.24 -3.06 8.66
N ARG A 20 3.95 -3.09 9.79
CA ARG A 20 3.37 -3.39 11.11
C ARG A 20 2.28 -2.39 11.49
N TRP A 21 2.53 -1.10 11.28
CA TRP A 21 1.56 -0.04 11.55
C TRP A 21 0.28 -0.24 10.73
N THR A 22 0.42 -0.45 9.42
CA THR A 22 -0.71 -0.65 8.50
C THR A 22 -1.59 -1.81 8.93
N VAL A 23 -1.00 -2.96 9.28
CA VAL A 23 -1.76 -4.14 9.74
C VAL A 23 -2.43 -3.88 11.09
N ARG A 24 -1.73 -3.26 12.04
CA ARG A 24 -2.29 -2.96 13.38
C ARG A 24 -3.42 -1.94 13.32
N CYS A 25 -3.29 -0.92 12.48
CA CYS A 25 -4.33 0.09 12.29
C CYS A 25 -5.59 -0.54 11.68
N MET A 26 -5.45 -1.43 10.69
CA MET A 26 -6.59 -2.16 10.12
C MET A 26 -7.22 -3.15 11.12
N THR A 27 -6.39 -3.79 11.94
CA THR A 27 -6.89 -4.65 13.04
C THR A 27 -7.71 -3.82 14.04
N ALA A 28 -7.22 -2.64 14.44
CA ALA A 28 -7.95 -1.71 15.29
C ALA A 28 -9.23 -1.15 14.63
N ALA A 29 -9.25 -1.07 13.30
CA ALA A 29 -10.44 -0.73 12.53
C ALA A 29 -11.49 -1.86 12.51
N GLY A 30 -11.23 -3.01 13.13
CA GLY A 30 -12.16 -4.13 13.26
C GLY A 30 -11.97 -5.24 12.23
N TYR A 31 -10.90 -5.21 11.44
CA TYR A 31 -10.62 -6.19 10.39
C TYR A 31 -9.29 -6.93 10.66
N PRO A 32 -9.27 -7.84 11.65
CA PRO A 32 -8.08 -8.62 11.98
C PRO A 32 -7.73 -9.62 10.86
N GLY A 33 -6.49 -10.08 10.86
CA GLY A 33 -6.03 -11.13 9.96
C GLY A 33 -5.70 -10.66 8.55
N LEU A 34 -5.92 -9.39 8.20
CA LEU A 34 -5.44 -8.81 6.94
C LEU A 34 -3.92 -8.60 6.97
N THR A 35 -3.27 -8.97 5.86
CA THR A 35 -1.84 -8.74 5.63
C THR A 35 -1.62 -7.30 5.14
N HIS A 36 -0.35 -6.86 5.10
CA HIS A 36 -0.03 -5.54 4.55
C HIS A 36 -0.54 -5.37 3.11
N LEU A 37 -0.35 -6.39 2.26
CA LEU A 37 -0.82 -6.37 0.88
C LEU A 37 -2.34 -6.30 0.77
N ASP A 38 -3.07 -7.04 1.60
CA ASP A 38 -4.54 -6.97 1.64
C ASP A 38 -5.02 -5.52 1.89
N VAL A 39 -4.40 -4.84 2.85
CA VAL A 39 -4.75 -3.46 3.21
C VAL A 39 -4.41 -2.48 2.09
N LEU A 40 -3.23 -2.61 1.46
CA LEU A 40 -2.84 -1.79 0.31
C LEU A 40 -3.82 -1.93 -0.85
N LEU A 41 -4.17 -3.17 -1.22
CA LEU A 41 -5.09 -3.43 -2.32
C LEU A 41 -6.50 -2.93 -2.02
N LEU A 42 -6.99 -3.06 -0.78
CA LEU A 42 -8.27 -2.49 -0.38
C LEU A 42 -8.27 -0.96 -0.53
N HIS A 43 -7.26 -0.26 0.00
CA HIS A 43 -7.17 1.19 -0.13
C HIS A 43 -7.03 1.65 -1.59
N ALA A 44 -6.19 0.99 -2.39
CA ALA A 44 -6.07 1.30 -3.81
C ALA A 44 -7.37 1.07 -4.56
N THR A 45 -8.11 0.01 -4.22
CA THR A 45 -9.41 -0.27 -4.82
C THR A 45 -10.41 0.83 -4.45
N ASN A 46 -10.47 1.24 -3.17
CA ASN A 46 -11.32 2.32 -2.69
C ASN A 46 -10.98 3.69 -3.31
N HIS A 47 -9.70 3.96 -3.57
CA HIS A 47 -9.24 5.25 -4.05
C HIS A 47 -9.96 5.70 -5.34
N ARG A 48 -10.58 6.88 -5.30
CA ARG A 48 -11.39 7.49 -6.38
C ARG A 48 -12.68 6.73 -6.77
N GLY A 49 -13.11 5.73 -5.99
CA GLY A 49 -14.41 5.05 -6.16
C GLY A 49 -14.62 4.32 -7.51
N ARG A 50 -13.58 4.23 -8.35
CA ARG A 50 -13.66 3.58 -9.66
C ARG A 50 -13.14 2.15 -9.59
N GLU A 51 -13.77 1.30 -10.39
CA GLU A 51 -13.29 -0.04 -10.68
C GLU A 51 -11.86 -0.02 -11.26
N LYS A 52 -11.06 -1.00 -10.86
CA LYS A 52 -9.67 -1.19 -11.30
C LYS A 52 -9.46 -2.63 -11.73
N THR A 53 -8.52 -2.86 -12.63
CA THR A 53 -8.12 -4.25 -12.96
C THR A 53 -7.10 -4.74 -11.93
N GLN A 54 -7.00 -6.06 -11.77
CA GLN A 54 -5.91 -6.65 -10.99
C GLN A 54 -4.54 -6.25 -11.56
N ALA A 55 -4.41 -6.12 -12.88
CA ALA A 55 -3.18 -5.69 -13.53
C ALA A 55 -2.82 -4.25 -13.13
N ASP A 56 -3.78 -3.31 -13.15
CA ASP A 56 -3.58 -1.92 -12.71
C ASP A 56 -3.10 -1.86 -11.26
N LEU A 57 -3.68 -2.70 -10.39
CA LEU A 57 -3.31 -2.79 -8.98
C LEU A 57 -1.87 -3.33 -8.80
N CYS A 58 -1.49 -4.36 -9.56
CA CYS A 58 -0.12 -4.87 -9.54
C CYS A 58 0.88 -3.82 -10.02
N THR A 59 0.60 -3.14 -11.14
CA THR A 59 1.45 -2.08 -11.68
C THR A 59 1.59 -0.90 -10.71
N MET A 60 0.51 -0.51 -10.03
CA MET A 60 0.53 0.60 -9.06
C MET A 60 1.49 0.38 -7.89
N PHE A 61 1.65 -0.86 -7.45
CA PHE A 61 2.46 -1.22 -6.29
C PHE A 61 3.75 -1.97 -6.65
N ASN A 62 4.08 -2.05 -7.94
CA ASN A 62 5.23 -2.80 -8.44
C ASN A 62 5.24 -4.27 -7.96
N ILE A 63 4.07 -4.92 -8.00
CA ILE A 63 3.91 -6.33 -7.60
C ILE A 63 4.19 -7.22 -8.82
N GLU A 64 5.30 -7.94 -8.79
CA GLU A 64 5.67 -8.89 -9.84
C GLU A 64 4.89 -10.22 -9.72
N ASP A 65 4.76 -10.74 -8.50
CA ASP A 65 4.01 -11.97 -8.25
C ASP A 65 2.50 -11.70 -8.20
N THR A 66 1.87 -11.83 -9.37
CA THR A 66 0.42 -11.65 -9.53
C THR A 66 -0.42 -12.66 -8.73
N HIS A 67 0.15 -13.80 -8.29
CA HIS A 67 -0.57 -14.74 -7.44
C HIS A 67 -0.85 -14.16 -6.06
N LEU A 68 0.10 -13.38 -5.49
CA LEU A 68 -0.11 -12.71 -4.20
C LEU A 68 -1.28 -11.72 -4.26
N ALA A 69 -1.37 -10.94 -5.34
CA ALA A 69 -2.50 -10.05 -5.58
C ALA A 69 -3.80 -10.84 -5.74
N THR A 70 -3.78 -11.96 -6.45
CA THR A 70 -4.94 -12.85 -6.62
C THR A 70 -5.46 -13.35 -5.28
N TYR A 71 -4.58 -13.85 -4.41
CA TYR A 71 -4.95 -14.34 -3.08
C TYR A 71 -5.51 -13.22 -2.20
N SER A 72 -4.87 -12.05 -2.22
CA SER A 72 -5.31 -10.90 -1.43
C SER A 72 -6.70 -10.42 -1.88
N ILE A 73 -6.94 -10.32 -3.19
CA ILE A 73 -8.25 -9.96 -3.75
C ILE A 73 -9.32 -10.99 -3.36
N LYS A 74 -9.02 -12.29 -3.50
CA LYS A 74 -9.96 -13.36 -3.10
C LYS A 74 -10.31 -13.29 -1.61
N LYS A 75 -9.33 -12.97 -0.76
CA LYS A 75 -9.53 -12.83 0.68
C LYS A 75 -10.41 -11.62 1.00
N LEU A 76 -10.12 -10.46 0.42
CA LEU A 76 -10.95 -9.26 0.56
C LEU A 76 -12.40 -9.49 0.08
N GLU A 77 -12.56 -10.23 -1.02
CA GLU A 77 -13.86 -10.64 -1.57
C GLU A 77 -14.61 -11.56 -0.60
N SER A 78 -13.93 -12.56 -0.02
CA SER A 78 -14.52 -13.46 0.98
C SER A 78 -14.96 -12.75 2.27
N MET A 79 -14.36 -11.60 2.58
CA MET A 79 -14.73 -10.72 3.68
C MET A 79 -15.79 -9.68 3.28
N GLY A 80 -16.25 -9.68 2.02
CA GLY A 80 -17.23 -8.74 1.50
C GLY A 80 -16.73 -7.30 1.36
N LEU A 81 -15.42 -7.06 1.42
CA LEU A 81 -14.81 -5.71 1.35
C LEU A 81 -14.61 -5.23 -0.10
N VAL A 82 -14.54 -6.17 -1.04
CA VAL A 82 -14.50 -5.88 -2.47
C VAL A 82 -15.42 -6.84 -3.21
N GLU A 83 -15.85 -6.43 -4.38
CA GLU A 83 -16.51 -7.27 -5.37
C GLU A 83 -15.58 -7.43 -6.57
N THR A 84 -15.52 -8.65 -7.12
CA THR A 84 -14.77 -8.90 -8.34
C THR A 84 -15.67 -9.09 -9.54
N GLY A 85 -15.17 -8.69 -10.70
CA GLY A 85 -15.86 -8.79 -11.98
C GLY A 85 -14.89 -9.17 -13.10
N ARG A 86 -15.38 -9.03 -14.34
CA ARG A 86 -14.57 -9.19 -15.53
C ARG A 86 -14.81 -8.09 -16.53
N ARG A 87 -13.72 -7.65 -17.17
CA ARG A 87 -13.75 -6.79 -18.35
C ARG A 87 -12.92 -7.47 -19.44
N GLY A 88 -13.62 -8.11 -20.38
CA GLY A 88 -12.97 -9.02 -21.32
C GLY A 88 -12.30 -10.18 -20.59
N LYS A 89 -10.96 -10.30 -20.72
CA LYS A 89 -10.15 -11.32 -20.04
C LYS A 89 -9.60 -10.87 -18.68
N GLU A 90 -9.74 -9.60 -18.34
CA GLU A 90 -9.14 -9.01 -17.13
C GLU A 90 -10.08 -9.18 -15.93
N LYS A 91 -9.51 -9.57 -14.77
CA LYS A 91 -10.22 -9.53 -13.50
C LYS A 91 -10.33 -8.08 -13.03
N THR A 92 -11.54 -7.63 -12.75
CA THR A 92 -11.79 -6.30 -12.19
C THR A 92 -12.14 -6.40 -10.70
N VAL A 93 -11.85 -5.33 -9.96
CA VAL A 93 -12.07 -5.22 -8.52
C VAL A 93 -12.70 -3.86 -8.23
N ARG A 94 -13.76 -3.86 -7.43
CA ARG A 94 -14.46 -2.66 -6.96
C ARG A 94 -14.65 -2.74 -5.46
N VAL A 95 -14.54 -1.61 -4.77
CA VAL A 95 -14.79 -1.55 -3.34
C VAL A 95 -16.29 -1.67 -3.07
N THR A 96 -16.66 -2.42 -2.03
CA THR A 96 -18.06 -2.44 -1.54
C THR A 96 -18.30 -1.28 -0.57
N GLN A 97 -19.56 -1.09 -0.15
CA GLN A 97 -19.87 -0.12 0.91
C GLN A 97 -19.15 -0.47 2.23
N SER A 98 -19.08 -1.75 2.60
CA SER A 98 -18.36 -2.20 3.80
C SER A 98 -16.85 -2.01 3.65
N GLY A 99 -16.27 -2.23 2.46
CA GLY A 99 -14.86 -1.94 2.18
C GLY A 99 -14.52 -0.45 2.28
N ALA A 100 -15.42 0.42 1.81
CA ALA A 100 -15.26 1.86 1.94
C ALA A 100 -15.34 2.30 3.42
N ALA A 101 -16.30 1.75 4.18
CA ALA A 101 -16.41 2.00 5.61
C ALA A 101 -15.18 1.52 6.40
N ALA A 102 -14.60 0.38 6.00
CA ALA A 102 -13.34 -0.12 6.57
C ALA A 102 -12.17 0.86 6.33
N CYS A 103 -12.07 1.39 5.10
CA CYS A 103 -11.08 2.40 4.77
C CYS A 103 -11.27 3.70 5.57
N GLU A 104 -12.51 4.13 5.78
CA GLU A 104 -12.82 5.34 6.54
C GLU A 104 -12.45 5.18 8.01
N ARG A 105 -12.83 4.06 8.63
CA ARG A 105 -12.46 3.77 10.03
C ARG A 105 -10.95 3.64 10.22
N TYR A 106 -10.24 3.07 9.24
CA TYR A 106 -8.79 3.09 9.21
C TYR A 106 -8.24 4.52 9.16
N HIS A 107 -8.83 5.39 8.33
CA HIS A 107 -8.42 6.79 8.18
C HIS A 107 -8.58 7.55 9.51
N GLU A 108 -9.73 7.44 10.17
CA GLU A 108 -10.00 8.06 11.48
C GLU A 108 -8.96 7.65 12.53
N LEU A 109 -8.67 6.35 12.65
CA LEU A 109 -7.67 5.83 13.58
C LEU A 109 -6.26 6.31 13.24
N ARG A 110 -5.92 6.38 11.94
CA ARG A 110 -4.63 6.90 11.49
C ARG A 110 -4.46 8.37 11.84
N GLU A 111 -5.49 9.18 11.64
CA GLU A 111 -5.47 10.59 12.02
C GLU A 111 -5.29 10.75 13.54
N ALA A 112 -6.04 9.98 14.32
CA ALA A 112 -6.04 10.06 15.78
C ALA A 112 -4.73 9.58 16.43
N LEU A 113 -4.09 8.53 15.89
CA LEU A 113 -2.96 7.86 16.53
C LEU A 113 -1.60 8.23 15.95
N LEU A 114 -1.52 8.50 14.64
CA LEU A 114 -0.25 8.74 13.96
C LEU A 114 -0.11 10.20 13.53
N VAL A 115 -1.08 10.75 12.80
CA VAL A 115 -0.95 12.11 12.23
C VAL A 115 -0.95 13.18 13.32
N SER A 116 -1.83 13.05 14.31
CA SER A 116 -1.85 13.92 15.49
C SER A 116 -0.48 13.96 16.19
N SER A 117 0.10 12.78 16.46
CA SER A 117 1.41 12.61 17.11
C SER A 117 2.54 13.25 16.29
N ILE A 118 2.55 13.02 14.97
CA ILE A 118 3.54 13.63 14.05
C ILE A 118 3.44 15.15 14.07
N LYS A 119 2.22 15.71 14.04
CA LYS A 119 1.99 17.16 14.13
C LYS A 119 2.50 17.74 15.45
N THR A 120 2.31 17.03 16.56
CA THR A 120 2.79 17.48 17.89
C THR A 120 4.32 17.52 17.97
N ILE A 121 5.02 16.60 17.29
CA ILE A 121 6.49 16.56 17.25
C ILE A 121 7.06 17.65 16.32
N GLY A 122 6.21 18.34 15.54
CA GLY A 122 6.62 19.43 14.67
C GLY A 122 7.39 18.96 13.43
N LEU A 123 7.03 17.79 12.89
CA LEU A 123 7.64 17.30 11.66
C LEU A 123 7.37 18.26 10.51
N ASP A 124 8.43 18.72 9.86
CA ASP A 124 8.35 19.63 8.72
C ASP A 124 7.67 18.96 7.51
N GLU A 125 6.53 19.51 7.08
CA GLU A 125 5.78 19.03 5.93
C GLU A 125 6.58 19.15 4.62
N GLU A 126 7.47 20.14 4.50
CA GLU A 126 8.31 20.31 3.32
C GLU A 126 9.41 19.24 3.26
N ALA A 127 10.04 18.93 4.38
CA ALA A 127 10.95 17.80 4.51
C ALA A 127 10.25 16.47 4.15
N VAL A 128 9.04 16.22 4.64
CA VAL A 128 8.26 15.01 4.30
C VAL A 128 7.96 14.94 2.81
N ARG A 129 7.55 16.07 2.20
CA ARG A 129 7.29 16.16 0.75
C ARG A 129 8.54 15.87 -0.07
N SER A 130 9.68 16.43 0.35
CA SER A 130 10.98 16.24 -0.30
C SER A 130 11.46 14.79 -0.19
N LEU A 131 11.34 14.18 0.99
CA LEU A 131 11.62 12.76 1.20
C LEU A 131 10.74 11.89 0.30
N ALA A 132 9.44 12.17 0.21
CA ALA A 132 8.53 11.42 -0.65
C ALA A 132 8.90 11.53 -2.14
N ALA A 133 9.40 12.68 -2.60
CA ALA A 133 9.90 12.86 -3.96
C ALA A 133 11.18 12.04 -4.21
N LEU A 134 12.11 12.05 -3.27
CA LEU A 134 13.34 11.25 -3.33
C LEU A 134 13.02 9.75 -3.36
N MET A 135 12.11 9.26 -2.51
CA MET A 135 11.70 7.86 -2.49
C MET A 135 11.10 7.41 -3.83
N ARG A 136 10.30 8.25 -4.50
CA ARG A 136 9.78 7.95 -5.84
C ARG A 136 10.89 7.86 -6.88
N ALA A 137 11.85 8.77 -6.85
CA ALA A 137 13.00 8.74 -7.75
C ALA A 137 13.83 7.46 -7.55
N LEU A 138 14.10 7.10 -6.28
CA LEU A 138 14.83 5.89 -5.91
C LEU A 138 14.11 4.61 -6.32
N SER A 139 12.78 4.54 -6.14
CA SER A 139 11.98 3.40 -6.62
C SER A 139 12.22 3.14 -8.11
N GLY A 140 12.22 4.19 -8.93
CA GLY A 140 12.50 4.06 -10.36
C GLY A 140 13.93 3.60 -10.65
N GLN A 141 14.92 4.01 -9.85
CA GLN A 141 16.30 3.54 -10.00
C GLN A 141 16.46 2.07 -9.62
N TYR A 142 15.78 1.61 -8.56
CA TYR A 142 15.76 0.19 -8.20
C TYR A 142 15.15 -0.66 -9.30
N ASP A 143 14.07 -0.22 -9.94
CA ASP A 143 13.47 -0.94 -11.07
C ASP A 143 14.43 -1.05 -12.27
N GLN A 144 15.18 0.03 -12.56
CA GLN A 144 16.20 -0.02 -13.61
C GLN A 144 17.34 -0.97 -13.25
N ALA A 145 17.83 -0.90 -12.02
CA ALA A 145 18.92 -1.75 -11.54
C ALA A 145 18.51 -3.23 -11.55
N ALA A 146 17.28 -3.56 -11.12
CA ALA A 146 16.74 -4.91 -11.15
C ALA A 146 16.67 -5.49 -12.57
N ARG A 147 16.18 -4.70 -13.55
CA ARG A 147 16.20 -5.11 -14.97
C ARG A 147 17.62 -5.33 -15.49
N GLY A 148 18.56 -4.47 -15.13
CA GLY A 148 19.97 -4.62 -15.47
C GLY A 148 20.56 -5.92 -14.92
N ALA A 149 20.23 -6.27 -13.68
CA ALA A 149 20.73 -7.48 -13.02
C ALA A 149 20.29 -8.78 -13.72
N VAL A 150 19.11 -8.81 -14.35
CA VAL A 150 18.65 -9.98 -15.14
C VAL A 150 19.45 -10.16 -16.44
N SER A 151 20.10 -9.11 -16.92
CA SER A 151 20.84 -9.12 -18.20
C SER A 151 22.34 -9.42 -18.04
N ILE A 152 22.80 -9.65 -16.81
CA ILE A 152 24.19 -10.00 -16.45
C ILE A 152 24.26 -11.51 -16.24
#